data_AF-L0J7Z0-F1
#
_entry.id   AF-L0J7Z0-F1
#
_cell.length_a   1.000
_cell.length_b   1.000
_cell.length_c   1.000
_cell.angle_alpha   90.00
_cell.angle_beta   90.00
_cell.angle_gamma   90.00
#
_symmetry.space_group_name_H-M   'P 1'
#
loop_
_entity.id
_entity.type
_entity.pdbx_description
1 polymer ?
#
loop_
_entity_poly.entity_id
_entity_poly.type
_entity_poly.pdbx_seq_one_letter_code
_entity_poly.pdbx_strand_id
1 'polypeptide(L)'
;MSPTEWIVHPNRSDIGPDEPGQNGHFRSVSRPRSRVKVSKCFAQVTLPHKLAGVADPDGTITFGGPDWWFVVGAARTFAKTHVDSDVPPPFGFKRGGQWLWWDNTTSEESILDGPDGIEYVREYLDRLFPKFAITVSDAR
;
A
#
# COMPACT_ATOMS: atom_id res chain seq x y z
N MET A 1 41.46 -33.80 23.60
CA MET A 1 40.30 -33.23 22.89
C MET A 1 40.60 -31.76 22.65
N SER A 2 40.87 -31.36 21.41
CA SER A 2 41.06 -29.96 21.04
C SER A 2 39.69 -29.24 21.04
N PRO A 3 39.59 -28.00 21.53
CA PRO A 3 38.32 -27.28 21.51
C PRO A 3 37.88 -27.04 20.07
N THR A 4 36.63 -27.36 19.77
CA THR A 4 35.99 -27.06 18.48
C THR A 4 35.83 -25.54 18.37
N GLU A 5 36.66 -24.92 17.54
CA GLU A 5 36.57 -23.48 17.26
C GLU A 5 35.35 -23.24 16.37
N TRP A 6 34.35 -22.54 16.90
CA TRP A 6 33.16 -22.15 16.15
C TRP A 6 33.47 -20.93 15.30
N ILE A 7 33.65 -21.12 14.00
CA ILE A 7 33.80 -20.02 13.04
C ILE A 7 32.41 -19.42 12.80
N VAL A 8 32.14 -18.27 13.42
CA VAL A 8 30.93 -17.48 13.14
C VAL A 8 31.12 -16.78 11.79
N HIS A 9 30.34 -17.17 10.79
CA HIS A 9 30.31 -16.47 9.50
C HIS A 9 29.84 -15.03 9.70
N PRO A 10 30.46 -14.05 9.01
CA PRO A 10 30.09 -12.65 9.14
C PRO A 10 28.60 -12.45 8.91
N ASN A 11 27.99 -11.67 9.79
CA ASN A 11 26.56 -11.46 9.86
C ASN A 11 26.08 -10.77 8.57
N ARG A 12 25.12 -11.39 7.86
CA ARG A 12 24.46 -10.78 6.69
C ARG A 12 23.75 -9.45 7.00
N SER A 13 23.62 -9.10 8.28
CA SER A 13 22.93 -7.90 8.75
C SER A 13 23.87 -6.83 9.29
N ASP A 14 25.19 -7.05 9.28
CA ASP A 14 26.14 -6.00 9.63
C ASP A 14 26.08 -4.85 8.62
N ILE A 15 26.25 -3.63 9.08
CA ILE A 15 26.24 -2.44 8.23
C ILE A 15 27.71 -2.15 7.87
N GLY A 16 28.12 -2.51 6.66
CA GLY A 16 29.50 -2.35 6.18
C GLY A 16 29.62 -1.54 4.88
N PRO A 17 30.82 -1.02 4.56
CA PRO A 17 31.13 -0.46 3.25
C PRO A 17 31.07 -1.53 2.15
N ASP A 18 30.89 -1.08 0.90
CA ASP A 18 30.72 -1.97 -0.26
C ASP A 18 32.08 -2.54 -0.71
N GLU A 19 32.26 -3.85 -0.56
CA GLU A 19 33.43 -4.59 -1.04
C GLU A 19 33.02 -5.70 -2.02
N PRO A 20 33.77 -5.91 -3.12
CA PRO A 20 33.50 -6.99 -4.05
C PRO A 20 33.47 -8.36 -3.35
N GLY A 21 32.32 -9.04 -3.37
CA GLY A 21 32.13 -10.36 -2.76
C GLY A 21 31.29 -10.39 -1.48
N GLN A 22 30.83 -9.24 -0.98
CA GLN A 22 29.96 -9.15 0.21
C GLN A 22 28.48 -8.94 -0.15
N ASN A 23 27.83 -9.96 -0.69
CA ASN A 23 26.47 -9.89 -1.26
C ASN A 23 25.33 -9.88 -0.19
N GLY A 24 25.59 -9.39 1.03
CA GLY A 24 24.70 -9.57 2.19
C GLY A 24 24.06 -8.30 2.76
N HIS A 25 24.63 -7.12 2.55
CA HIS A 25 24.28 -5.93 3.34
C HIS A 25 22.85 -5.42 3.09
N PHE A 26 22.03 -5.40 4.15
CA PHE A 26 20.70 -4.79 4.11
C PHE A 26 20.83 -3.27 3.90
N ARG A 27 20.31 -2.77 2.77
CA ARG A 27 20.26 -1.33 2.49
C ARG A 27 18.82 -0.83 2.55
N SER A 28 18.51 0.03 3.51
CA SER A 28 17.33 0.88 3.42
C SER A 28 17.60 1.97 2.38
N VAL A 29 17.06 1.81 1.16
CA VAL A 29 17.08 2.88 0.16
C VAL A 29 16.13 3.98 0.64
N SER A 30 16.69 5.01 1.27
CA SER A 30 15.92 6.20 1.65
C SER A 30 15.65 7.02 0.39
N ARG A 31 14.59 6.69 -0.35
CA ARG A 31 14.06 7.56 -1.39
C ARG A 31 13.59 8.86 -0.71
N PRO A 32 14.01 10.05 -1.18
CA PRO A 32 13.51 11.30 -0.61
C PRO A 32 11.99 11.31 -0.69
N ARG A 33 11.33 11.24 0.48
CA ARG A 33 9.87 11.41 0.53
C ARG A 33 9.61 12.87 0.21
N SER A 34 9.03 13.13 -0.96
CA SER A 34 8.51 14.47 -1.25
C SER A 34 7.51 14.83 -0.15
N ARG A 35 7.69 15.98 0.51
CA ARG A 35 6.69 16.47 1.47
C ARG A 35 5.41 16.71 0.68
N VAL A 36 4.44 15.82 0.81
CA VAL A 36 3.12 15.95 0.20
C VAL A 36 2.47 17.18 0.84
N LYS A 37 2.54 18.33 0.17
CA LYS A 37 1.86 19.55 0.62
C LYS A 37 0.41 19.62 0.14
N VAL A 38 0.06 18.83 -0.87
CA VAL A 38 -1.27 18.81 -1.48
C VAL A 38 -1.62 17.37 -1.84
N SER A 39 -2.64 16.82 -1.19
CA SER A 39 -3.28 15.57 -1.64
C SER A 39 -3.99 15.85 -2.96
N LYS A 40 -3.82 14.96 -3.94
CA LYS A 40 -4.43 15.07 -5.27
C LYS A 40 -5.52 14.03 -5.50
N CYS A 41 -5.41 12.88 -4.84
CA CYS A 41 -6.39 11.81 -4.92
C CYS A 41 -7.11 11.69 -3.57
N PHE A 42 -8.44 11.60 -3.60
CA PHE A 42 -9.26 11.50 -2.40
C PHE A 42 -10.32 10.40 -2.56
N ALA A 43 -10.45 9.57 -1.52
CA ALA A 43 -11.59 8.69 -1.34
C ALA A 43 -12.24 8.99 0.01
N GLN A 44 -13.48 9.49 -0.02
CA GLN A 44 -14.29 9.72 1.17
C GLN A 44 -15.29 8.58 1.32
N VAL A 45 -15.38 8.00 2.52
CA VAL A 45 -16.28 6.90 2.83
C VAL A 45 -17.20 7.29 3.98
N THR A 46 -18.51 7.19 3.80
CA THR A 46 -19.47 7.40 4.89
C THR A 46 -19.53 6.16 5.77
N LEU A 47 -19.24 6.34 7.05
CA LEU A 47 -19.15 5.23 8.00
C LEU A 47 -20.49 5.02 8.76
N PRO A 48 -20.84 3.77 9.09
CA PRO A 48 -21.97 3.49 9.96
C PRO A 48 -21.68 3.98 11.39
N HIS A 49 -22.73 4.30 12.15
CA HIS A 49 -22.63 4.84 13.51
C HIS A 49 -21.73 4.02 14.46
N LYS A 50 -21.69 2.68 14.30
CA LYS A 50 -20.82 1.79 15.08
C LYS A 50 -19.31 2.11 14.93
N LEU A 51 -18.92 2.80 13.86
CA LEU A 51 -17.55 3.24 13.58
C LEU A 51 -17.35 4.74 13.84
N ALA A 52 -18.28 5.41 14.52
CA ALA A 52 -18.16 6.84 14.83
C ALA A 52 -16.88 7.19 15.61
N GLY A 53 -16.32 6.25 16.39
CA GLY A 53 -15.06 6.46 17.12
C GLY A 53 -13.81 6.54 16.24
N VAL A 54 -13.90 6.16 14.96
CA VAL A 54 -12.81 6.26 13.96
C VAL A 54 -13.19 7.15 12.78
N ALA A 55 -14.37 7.77 12.83
CA ALA A 55 -14.85 8.69 11.81
C ALA A 55 -14.46 10.13 12.16
N ASP A 56 -14.41 10.97 11.13
CA ASP A 56 -14.43 12.43 11.27
C ASP A 56 -15.79 12.88 11.88
N PRO A 57 -15.88 14.13 12.38
CA PRO A 57 -17.10 14.63 13.03
C PRO A 57 -18.37 14.59 12.15
N ASP A 58 -18.21 14.56 10.83
CA ASP A 58 -19.29 14.46 9.85
C ASP A 58 -19.73 13.01 9.58
N GLY A 59 -19.12 12.03 10.26
CA GLY A 59 -19.41 10.61 10.09
C GLY A 59 -18.72 9.97 8.88
N THR A 60 -17.79 10.69 8.23
CA THR A 60 -17.02 10.17 7.11
C THR A 60 -15.58 9.84 7.51
N ILE A 61 -14.85 9.18 6.62
CA ILE A 61 -13.40 9.12 6.68
C ILE A 61 -12.84 9.45 5.30
N THR A 62 -11.84 10.33 5.25
CA THR A 62 -11.21 10.75 4.01
C THR A 62 -9.79 10.19 3.88
N PHE A 63 -9.57 9.35 2.87
CA PHE A 63 -8.24 8.90 2.46
C PHE A 63 -7.70 9.83 1.37
N GLY A 64 -6.85 10.78 1.77
CA GLY A 64 -6.20 11.72 0.86
C GLY A 64 -4.72 11.40 0.65
N GLY A 65 -4.26 11.41 -0.59
CA GLY A 65 -2.86 11.11 -0.92
C GLY A 65 -2.35 11.81 -2.19
N PRO A 66 -1.03 11.73 -2.45
CA PRO A 66 -0.43 12.27 -3.68
C PRO A 66 -0.80 11.45 -4.93
N ASP A 67 -1.17 10.18 -4.75
CA ASP A 67 -1.51 9.23 -5.79
C ASP A 67 -2.53 8.19 -5.29
N TRP A 68 -3.12 7.45 -6.22
CA TRP A 68 -4.08 6.38 -5.90
C TRP A 68 -3.45 5.21 -5.15
N TRP A 69 -2.15 4.93 -5.34
CA TRP A 69 -1.44 3.88 -4.60
C TRP A 69 -1.49 4.10 -3.09
N PHE A 70 -1.24 5.33 -2.66
CA PHE A 70 -1.35 5.70 -1.26
C PHE A 70 -2.79 5.54 -0.74
N VAL A 71 -3.76 6.05 -1.49
CA VAL A 71 -5.17 6.05 -1.09
C VAL A 71 -5.71 4.62 -0.93
N VAL A 72 -5.52 3.75 -1.93
CA VAL A 72 -6.01 2.36 -1.87
C VAL A 72 -5.28 1.54 -0.81
N GLY A 73 -4.01 1.82 -0.54
CA GLY A 73 -3.25 1.18 0.53
C GLY A 73 -3.73 1.58 1.92
N ALA A 74 -3.99 2.87 2.14
CA ALA A 74 -4.55 3.40 3.39
C ALA A 74 -5.97 2.86 3.63
N ALA A 75 -6.83 2.93 2.61
CA ALA A 75 -8.18 2.41 2.63
C ALA A 75 -8.22 0.92 2.97
N ARG A 76 -7.37 0.11 2.33
CA ARG A 76 -7.28 -1.34 2.62
C ARG A 76 -6.86 -1.61 4.06
N THR A 77 -5.88 -0.87 4.56
CA THR A 77 -5.40 -1.04 5.94
C THR A 77 -6.51 -0.69 6.93
N PHE A 78 -7.25 0.39 6.69
CA PHE A 78 -8.39 0.77 7.51
C PHE A 78 -9.50 -0.29 7.46
N ALA A 79 -9.90 -0.74 6.27
CA ALA A 79 -10.91 -1.78 6.09
C ALA A 79 -10.53 -3.05 6.88
N LYS A 80 -9.28 -3.50 6.73
CA LYS A 80 -8.76 -4.68 7.43
C LYS A 80 -8.81 -4.55 8.96
N THR A 81 -8.62 -3.34 9.47
CA THR A 81 -8.49 -3.09 10.91
C THR A 81 -9.84 -2.84 11.58
N HIS A 82 -10.77 -2.18 10.88
CA HIS A 82 -12.00 -1.65 11.48
C HIS A 82 -13.31 -2.18 10.87
N VAL A 83 -13.28 -2.74 9.65
CA VAL A 83 -14.49 -3.15 8.94
C VAL A 83 -14.61 -4.67 8.91
N ASP A 84 -13.65 -5.34 8.28
CA ASP A 84 -13.58 -6.80 8.16
C ASP A 84 -12.12 -7.21 8.01
N SER A 85 -11.71 -8.31 8.66
CA SER A 85 -10.36 -8.85 8.48
C SER A 85 -10.16 -9.52 7.11
N ASP A 86 -11.25 -10.01 6.50
CA ASP A 86 -11.26 -10.63 5.17
C ASP A 86 -11.46 -9.57 4.08
N VAL A 87 -10.38 -8.84 3.81
CA VAL A 87 -10.34 -7.85 2.73
C VAL A 87 -9.74 -8.43 1.45
N PRO A 88 -10.10 -7.90 0.27
CA PRO A 88 -9.44 -8.21 -0.98
C PRO A 88 -7.90 -8.17 -0.91
N PRO A 89 -7.21 -8.85 -1.85
CA PRO A 89 -5.77 -8.73 -2.02
C PRO A 89 -5.34 -7.25 -2.17
N PRO A 90 -4.04 -6.93 -1.98
CA PRO A 90 -3.54 -5.59 -2.30
C PRO A 90 -3.96 -5.16 -3.71
N PHE A 91 -4.31 -3.89 -3.88
CA PHE A 91 -4.82 -3.30 -5.13
C PHE A 91 -4.05 -3.76 -6.37
N GLY A 92 -2.71 -3.71 -6.30
CA GLY A 92 -1.84 -4.35 -7.26
C GLY A 92 -0.40 -4.34 -6.80
N PHE A 93 0.43 -5.14 -7.45
CA PHE A 93 1.88 -5.15 -7.24
C PHE A 93 2.59 -5.66 -8.47
N LYS A 94 3.85 -5.24 -8.65
CA LYS A 94 4.68 -5.70 -9.76
C LYS A 94 5.54 -6.89 -9.33
N ARG A 95 5.47 -7.99 -10.07
CA ARG A 95 6.30 -9.18 -9.87
C ARG A 95 6.73 -9.74 -11.22
N GLY A 96 8.03 -9.99 -11.40
CA GLY A 96 8.55 -10.56 -12.64
C GLY A 96 8.32 -9.68 -13.88
N GLY A 97 8.28 -8.35 -13.72
CA GLY A 97 8.04 -7.42 -14.83
C GLY A 97 6.56 -7.17 -15.15
N GLN A 98 5.65 -7.96 -14.60
CA GLN A 98 4.20 -7.85 -14.83
C GLN A 98 3.49 -7.29 -13.60
N TRP A 99 2.44 -6.52 -13.83
CA TRP A 99 1.49 -6.14 -12.78
C TRP A 99 0.49 -7.26 -12.53
N LEU A 100 0.25 -7.54 -11.26
CA LEU A 100 -0.82 -8.40 -10.79
C LEU A 100 -1.80 -7.54 -10.00
N TRP A 101 -3.09 -7.71 -10.28
CA TRP A 101 -4.15 -6.89 -9.71
C TRP A 101 -5.04 -7.69 -8.76
N TRP A 102 -5.82 -6.96 -7.96
CA TRP A 102 -6.68 -7.53 -6.91
C TRP A 102 -7.77 -8.48 -7.43
N ASP A 103 -8.15 -8.36 -8.70
CA ASP A 103 -9.16 -9.18 -9.39
C ASP A 103 -8.56 -10.41 -10.11
N ASN A 104 -7.27 -10.70 -9.90
CA ASN A 104 -6.47 -11.74 -10.58
C ASN A 104 -6.16 -11.47 -12.05
N THR A 105 -6.41 -10.26 -12.56
CA THR A 105 -5.92 -9.86 -13.87
C THR A 105 -4.45 -9.45 -13.81
N THR A 106 -3.84 -9.33 -14.99
CA THR A 106 -2.44 -8.94 -15.13
C THR A 106 -2.25 -8.01 -16.32
N SER A 107 -1.30 -7.10 -16.23
CA SER A 107 -0.94 -6.18 -17.33
C SER A 107 0.55 -5.87 -17.37
N GLU A 108 1.04 -5.41 -18.52
CA GLU A 108 2.43 -4.97 -18.67
C GLU A 108 2.66 -3.59 -18.04
N GLU A 109 1.69 -2.69 -18.22
CA GLU A 109 1.66 -1.33 -17.67
C GLU A 109 0.71 -1.21 -16.49
N SER A 110 0.84 -0.14 -15.71
CA SER A 110 -0.03 0.10 -14.56
C SER A 110 -1.41 0.57 -15.04
N ILE A 111 -2.49 -0.07 -14.57
CA ILE A 111 -3.87 0.35 -14.89
C ILE A 111 -4.14 1.79 -14.41
N LEU A 112 -3.43 2.26 -13.38
CA LEU A 112 -3.54 3.64 -12.89
C LEU A 112 -2.99 4.72 -13.84
N ASP A 113 -2.20 4.32 -14.84
CA ASP A 113 -1.66 5.23 -15.85
C ASP A 113 -2.61 5.34 -17.06
N GLY A 114 -3.60 4.46 -17.15
CA GLY A 114 -4.62 4.45 -18.20
C GLY A 114 -5.84 5.34 -17.88
N PRO A 115 -6.71 5.62 -18.89
CA PRO A 115 -7.89 6.46 -18.72
C PRO A 115 -8.92 5.86 -17.73
N ASP A 116 -8.99 4.53 -17.63
CA ASP A 116 -9.96 3.82 -16.80
C ASP A 116 -9.45 3.55 -15.38
N GLY A 117 -8.24 4.04 -15.02
CA GLY A 117 -7.60 3.74 -13.74
C GLY A 117 -8.43 4.15 -12.53
N ILE A 118 -9.21 5.23 -12.63
CA ILE A 118 -10.06 5.71 -11.54
C ILE A 118 -11.29 4.81 -11.32
N GLU A 119 -11.88 4.25 -12.38
CA GLU A 119 -13.00 3.33 -12.25
C GLU A 119 -12.53 2.03 -11.58
N TYR A 120 -11.35 1.56 -11.95
CA TYR A 120 -10.74 0.39 -11.31
C TYR A 120 -10.45 0.60 -9.82
N VAL A 121 -10.09 1.84 -9.43
CA VAL A 121 -9.98 2.23 -8.01
C VAL A 121 -11.35 2.22 -7.32
N ARG A 122 -12.40 2.73 -7.96
CA ARG A 122 -13.76 2.71 -7.39
C ARG A 122 -14.24 1.30 -7.13
N GLU A 123 -14.08 0.40 -8.10
CA GLU A 123 -14.46 -1.01 -7.95
C GLU A 123 -13.74 -1.68 -6.77
N TYR A 124 -12.45 -1.41 -6.62
CA TYR A 124 -11.69 -1.93 -5.50
C TYR A 124 -12.16 -1.37 -4.15
N LEU A 125 -12.48 -0.07 -4.08
CA LEU A 125 -12.99 0.57 -2.87
C LEU A 125 -14.38 0.03 -2.50
N ASP A 126 -15.25 -0.21 -3.48
CA ASP A 126 -16.57 -0.82 -3.27
C ASP A 126 -16.45 -2.25 -2.68
N ARG A 127 -15.42 -2.99 -3.07
CA ARG A 127 -15.10 -4.30 -2.48
C ARG A 127 -14.56 -4.20 -1.06
N LEU A 128 -13.81 -3.14 -0.74
CA LEU A 128 -13.29 -2.89 0.61
C LEU A 128 -14.37 -2.43 1.59
N PHE A 129 -15.33 -1.64 1.12
CA PHE A 129 -16.37 -1.04 1.95
C PHE A 129 -17.76 -1.42 1.44
N PRO A 130 -18.11 -2.72 1.49
CA PRO A 130 -19.40 -3.16 0.98
C PRO A 130 -20.52 -2.46 1.77
N LYS A 131 -21.45 -1.82 1.04
CA LYS A 131 -22.62 -1.10 1.56
C LYS A 131 -22.34 0.30 2.12
N PHE A 132 -21.13 0.83 1.96
CA PHE A 132 -20.80 2.18 2.42
C PHE A 132 -20.92 3.11 1.22
N ALA A 133 -21.30 4.37 1.47
CA ALA A 133 -21.28 5.37 0.39
C ALA A 133 -19.84 5.84 0.19
N ILE A 134 -19.35 5.80 -1.05
CA ILE A 134 -17.98 6.16 -1.41
C ILE A 134 -18.02 7.27 -2.45
N THR A 135 -17.25 8.34 -2.19
CA THR A 135 -17.03 9.43 -3.13
C THR A 135 -15.54 9.47 -3.47
N VAL A 136 -15.22 9.43 -4.76
CA VAL A 136 -13.84 9.44 -5.27
C VAL A 136 -13.63 10.69 -6.10
N SER A 137 -12.61 11.48 -5.76
CA SER A 137 -12.23 12.68 -6.51
C SER A 137 -10.74 12.70 -6.84
N ASP A 138 -10.45 13.20 -8.05
CA ASP A 138 -9.10 13.31 -8.60
C ASP A 138 -8.85 14.76 -9.00
N ALA A 139 -7.81 15.36 -8.42
CA ALA A 139 -7.37 16.72 -8.66
C ALA A 139 -6.01 16.77 -9.36
N ARG A 140 -5.62 15.67 -10.04
CA ARG A 140 -4.41 15.58 -10.85
C ARG A 140 -4.52 16.31 -12.18
#